data_AF-A0A1T2L5Z8-F1
#
_entry.id   AF-A0A1T2L5Z8-F1
#
_cell.length_a   1.000
_cell.length_b   1.000
_cell.length_c   1.000
_cell.angle_alpha   90.00
_cell.angle_beta   90.00
_cell.angle_gamma   90.00
#
_symmetry.space_group_name_H-M   'P 1'
#
loop_
_entity.id
_entity.type
_entity.pdbx_description
1 polymer ?
#
loop_
_entity_poly.entity_id
_entity_poly.type
_entity_poly.pdbx_seq_one_letter_code
_entity_poly.pdbx_strand_id
1 'polypeptide(L)' 'MTSQRTRDRLIDRLKEQGIHNPAVLSVMRSTPRHLFIEEALAHRAYEDTALPIGLGQTISQPYIVARMTE' A
#
# COMPACT_ATOMS: atom_id res chain seq x y z
N MET A 1 3.32 8.91 12.51
CA MET A 1 2.16 7.99 12.55
C MET A 1 1.29 8.19 11.33
N THR A 2 1.00 7.14 10.56
CA THR A 2 0.11 7.23 9.40
C THR A 2 -1.34 6.99 9.83
N SER A 3 -2.25 7.88 9.43
CA SER A 3 -3.65 7.85 9.88
C SER A 3 -4.48 6.79 9.13
N GLN A 4 -5.56 6.29 9.75
CA GLN A 4 -6.51 5.41 9.08
C GLN A 4 -7.10 6.05 7.81
N ARG A 5 -7.32 7.36 7.82
CA ARG A 5 -7.81 8.13 6.66
C ARG A 5 -6.88 8.03 5.45
N THR A 6 -5.56 7.98 5.67
CA THR A 6 -4.58 7.84 4.58
C THR A 6 -4.72 6.47 3.90
N ARG A 7 -4.99 5.43 4.69
CA ARG A 7 -5.16 4.05 4.22
C ARG A 7 -6.45 3.93 3.43
N ASP A 8 -7.54 4.52 3.93
CA ASP A 8 -8.84 4.52 3.26
C ASP A 8 -8.75 5.16 1.87
N ARG A 9 -8.04 6.30 1.75
CA ARG A 9 -7.78 6.96 0.46
C ARG A 9 -6.96 6.11 -0.53
N LEU A 10 -6.10 5.23 -0.05
CA LEU A 10 -5.40 4.29 -0.93
C LEU A 10 -6.38 3.23 -1.43
N ILE A 11 -7.20 2.68 -0.55
CA ILE A 11 -8.20 1.66 -0.89
C ILE A 11 -9.22 2.18 -1.90
N ASP A 12 -9.67 3.42 -1.76
CA ASP A 12 -10.62 4.02 -2.72
C ASP A 12 -9.99 4.15 -4.11
N ARG A 13 -8.72 4.57 -4.20
CA ARG A 13 -7.98 4.61 -5.47
C ARG A 13 -7.80 3.23 -6.09
N LEU A 14 -7.46 2.22 -5.30
CA LEU A 14 -7.32 0.85 -5.79
C LEU A 14 -8.65 0.33 -6.38
N LYS A 15 -9.78 0.63 -5.76
CA LYS A 15 -11.10 0.30 -6.31
C LYS A 15 -11.35 1.02 -7.65
N GLU A 16 -11.05 2.31 -7.73
CA GLU A 16 -11.17 3.10 -8.97
C GLU A 16 -10.29 2.54 -10.10
N GLN A 17 -9.13 1.97 -9.76
CA GLN A 17 -8.20 1.31 -10.70
C GLN A 17 -8.61 -0.13 -11.08
N GLY A 18 -9.75 -0.63 -10.59
CA GLY A 18 -10.29 -1.93 -10.97
C GLY A 18 -9.95 -3.10 -10.04
N ILE A 19 -9.48 -2.83 -8.82
CA ILE A 19 -9.37 -3.87 -7.77
C ILE A 19 -10.75 -4.13 -7.19
N HIS A 20 -11.21 -5.38 -7.26
CA HIS A 20 -12.58 -5.75 -6.92
C HIS A 20 -12.67 -6.75 -5.77
N ASN A 21 -11.59 -7.47 -5.45
CA ASN A 21 -11.64 -8.47 -4.39
C ASN A 21 -11.74 -7.81 -2.99
N PRO A 22 -12.89 -7.95 -2.28
CA PRO A 22 -13.10 -7.29 -1.00
C PRO A 22 -12.18 -7.82 0.11
N ALA A 23 -11.75 -9.09 0.03
CA ALA A 23 -10.82 -9.66 1.00
C ALA A 23 -9.43 -9.03 0.86
N VAL A 24 -8.93 -8.89 -0.38
CA VAL A 24 -7.65 -8.22 -0.67
C VAL A 24 -7.68 -6.77 -0.17
N LEU A 25 -8.72 -6.02 -0.53
CA LEU A 25 -8.87 -4.63 -0.10
C LEU A 25 -8.93 -4.49 1.44
N SER A 26 -9.60 -5.40 2.13
CA SER A 26 -9.67 -5.42 3.61
C SER A 26 -8.31 -5.67 4.26
N VAL A 27 -7.56 -6.65 3.74
CA VAL A 27 -6.21 -6.96 4.24
C VAL A 27 -5.26 -5.79 3.98
N MET A 28 -5.28 -5.20 2.79
CA MET A 28 -4.45 -4.04 2.48
C MET A 28 -4.81 -2.82 3.34
N ARG A 29 -6.10 -2.64 3.66
CA ARG A 29 -6.58 -1.56 4.54
C ARG A 29 -6.06 -1.71 5.97
N SER A 30 -5.93 -2.94 6.46
CA SER A 30 -5.63 -3.26 7.87
C SER A 30 -4.17 -3.60 8.13
N THR A 31 -3.40 -3.98 7.10
CA THR A 31 -1.96 -4.23 7.16
C THR A 31 -1.16 -2.91 7.26
N PRO A 32 -0.35 -2.70 8.31
CA PRO A 32 0.37 -1.45 8.51
C PRO A 32 1.62 -1.36 7.61
N ARG A 33 1.42 -1.10 6.31
CA ARG A 33 2.48 -1.07 5.28
C ARG A 33 3.71 -0.23 5.64
N HIS A 34 3.52 0.87 6.37
CA HIS A 34 4.60 1.76 6.82
C HIS A 34 5.61 1.11 7.79
N LEU A 35 5.29 -0.05 8.39
CA LEU A 35 6.25 -0.81 9.22
C LEU A 35 7.27 -1.62 8.39
N PHE A 36 7.07 -1.70 7.07
CA PHE A 36 7.91 -2.48 6.15
C PHE A 36 8.85 -1.60 5.31
N ILE A 37 8.99 -0.32 5.67
CA ILE A 37 9.88 0.64 4.99
C ILE A 37 10.64 1.46 6.05
N GLU A 38 11.68 2.16 5.62
CA GLU A 38 12.42 3.07 6.50
C GLU A 38 11.53 4.19 7.04
N GLU A 39 11.76 4.60 8.30
CA GLU A 39 10.94 5.59 8.99
C GLU A 39 10.88 6.93 8.24
N ALA A 40 11.99 7.33 7.61
CA ALA A 40 12.08 8.54 6.78
C ALA A 40 11.06 8.53 5.62
N LEU A 41 10.66 7.35 5.14
CA LEU A 41 9.72 7.15 4.04
C LEU A 41 8.29 6.84 4.51
N ALA A 42 8.05 6.74 5.82
CA ALA A 42 6.74 6.37 6.37
C ALA A 42 5.58 7.27 5.88
N HIS A 43 5.86 8.55 5.61
CA HIS A 43 4.88 9.50 5.08
C HIS A 43 4.40 9.15 3.65
N ARG A 44 5.20 8.41 2.89
CA ARG A 44 4.93 7.97 1.52
C ARG A 44 4.37 6.54 1.43
N ALA A 45 4.26 5.84 2.55
CA ALA A 45 3.95 4.40 2.59
C ALA A 45 2.66 3.99 1.85
N TYR A 46 1.71 4.92 1.69
CA TYR A 46 0.41 4.70 1.05
C TYR A 46 0.22 5.55 -0.23
N GLU A 47 1.31 6.06 -0.79
CA GLU A 47 1.35 6.45 -2.19
C GLU A 47 1.32 5.19 -3.06
N ASP A 48 0.68 5.25 -4.22
CA ASP A 48 0.69 4.14 -5.18
C ASP A 48 2.01 4.13 -5.96
N THR A 49 3.11 3.89 -5.26
CA THR A 49 4.47 3.91 -5.80
C THR A 49 5.35 2.86 -5.12
N ALA A 50 6.41 2.44 -5.81
CA ALA A 50 7.39 1.54 -5.24
C ALA A 50 8.33 2.36 -4.33
N LEU A 51 8.72 1.78 -3.20
CA LEU A 51 9.61 2.45 -2.24
C LEU A 51 10.84 1.57 -1.97
N PRO A 52 12.03 2.15 -1.80
CA PRO A 52 13.22 1.39 -1.44
C PRO A 52 13.08 0.80 -0.02
N ILE A 53 13.63 -0.40 0.17
CA ILE A 53 13.70 -1.10 1.46
C ILE A 53 15.14 -1.51 1.82
N GLY A 54 16.12 -0.86 1.21
CA GLY A 54 17.54 -1.18 1.33
C GLY A 54 18.00 -2.30 0.40
N LEU A 55 19.31 -2.54 0.37
CA LEU A 55 19.97 -3.61 -0.40
C LEU A 55 19.63 -3.63 -1.91
N GLY A 56 19.37 -2.46 -2.49
CA GLY A 56 18.96 -2.34 -3.90
C GLY A 56 17.57 -2.91 -4.19
N GLN A 57 16.76 -3.20 -3.17
CA GLN A 57 15.41 -3.76 -3.31
C GLN A 57 14.34 -2.69 -3.08
N THR A 58 13.14 -2.98 -3.59
CA THR A 58 11.95 -2.13 -3.39
C THR A 58 10.79 -2.97 -2.89
N ILE A 59 9.93 -2.36 -2.06
CA ILE A 59 8.58 -2.85 -1.85
C ILE A 59 7.71 -2.42 -3.02
N SER A 60 6.99 -3.36 -3.62
CA SER A 60 6.18 -3.14 -4.82
C SER A 60 5.05 -2.13 -4.57
N GLN A 61 4.59 -1.47 -5.64
CA GLN A 61 3.45 -0.56 -5.63
C GLN A 61 2.21 -1.25 -5.06
N PRO A 62 1.40 -0.57 -4.22
CA PRO A 62 0.13 -1.09 -3.73
C PRO A 62 -0.76 -1.68 -4.83
N TYR A 63 -0.93 -1.00 -5.96
CA TYR A 63 -1.73 -1.50 -7.08
C TYR A 63 -1.22 -2.83 -7.63
N ILE A 64 0.09 -2.96 -7.85
CA ILE A 64 0.69 -4.19 -8.36
C ILE A 64 0.47 -5.35 -7.38
N VAL A 65 0.66 -5.12 -6.07
CA VAL A 65 0.38 -6.14 -5.05
C VAL A 65 -1.08 -6.55 -5.07
N ALA A 66 -2.01 -5.59 -5.15
CA ALA A 66 -3.43 -5.85 -5.22
C ALA A 66 -3.79 -6.71 -6.45
N ARG A 67 -3.34 -6.30 -7.65
CA ARG A 67 -3.60 -7.00 -8.92
C ARG A 67 -3.04 -8.42 -8.98
N MET A 68 -1.89 -8.65 -8.35
CA MET A 68 -1.29 -9.99 -8.32
C MET A 68 -2.00 -10.93 -7.34
N THR A 69 -2.77 -10.40 -6.40
CA THR A 69 -3.37 -11.17 -5.30
C THR A 69 -4.84 -11.52 -5.54
N GLU A 70 -5.53 -10.78 -6.42
CA GLU A 70 -6.95 -11.02 -6.73
C GLU A 70 -7.21 -11.88 -7.96
#